data_AF-A0AA36JE55-F1
#
_entry.id   AF-A0AA36JE55-F1
#
_cell.length_a   1.000
_cell.length_b   1.000
_cell.length_c   1.000
_cell.angle_alpha   90.00
_cell.angle_beta   90.00
_cell.angle_gamma   90.00
#
_symmetry.space_group_name_H-M   'P 1'
#
loop_
_entity.id
_entity.type
_entity.pdbx_description
1 polymer ?
#
loop_
_entity_poly.entity_id
_entity_poly.type
_entity_poly.pdbx_seq_one_letter_code
_entity_poly.pdbx_strand_id
1 'polypeptide(L)'
;MARRCKLGVLLALLATQLGFLGQFQPTRRSLRPTARRSVEAEAELEEADLEELSDAARANVEKLSSEIKDLKEKIEEKRGAHSRLKMEIDNFRQRTKSELAAARGKAAIPLVQELLPIADEFEYAKKNLNVETDGQKSVVDTFEALFDKMLQSWKSLGIEKMVSVGEVFNPELHEA
;
A
#
# COMPACT_ATOMS: atom_id res chain seq x y z
N MET A 1 46.78 24.54 9.14
CA MET A 1 45.49 24.58 9.89
C MET A 1 44.30 25.16 9.11
N ALA A 2 44.47 25.90 8.01
CA ALA A 2 43.37 26.56 7.29
C ALA A 2 42.47 25.67 6.41
N ARG A 3 42.83 24.40 6.15
CA ARG A 3 42.04 23.51 5.28
C ARG A 3 40.90 22.77 5.99
N ARG A 4 40.94 22.65 7.33
CA ARG A 4 39.86 22.02 8.12
C ARG A 4 38.66 22.95 8.34
N CYS A 5 38.87 24.28 8.40
CA CYS A 5 37.77 25.23 8.56
C CYS A 5 36.92 25.41 7.29
N LYS A 6 37.53 25.35 6.10
CA LYS A 6 36.77 25.47 4.85
C LYS A 6 35.87 24.26 4.57
N LEU A 7 36.28 23.07 5.03
CA LEU A 7 35.47 21.84 4.88
C LEU A 7 34.23 21.86 5.78
N GLY A 8 34.33 22.41 6.99
CA GLY A 8 33.19 22.54 7.91
C GLY A 8 32.12 23.52 7.43
N VAL A 9 32.53 24.63 6.81
CA VAL A 9 31.61 25.63 6.26
C VAL A 9 30.95 25.15 4.96
N LEU A 10 31.67 24.39 4.11
CA LEU A 10 31.07 23.76 2.93
C LEU A 10 30.06 22.65 3.31
N LEU A 11 30.32 21.87 4.36
CA LEU A 11 29.35 20.88 4.85
C LEU A 11 28.07 21.54 5.40
N ALA A 12 28.20 22.68 6.08
CA ALA A 12 27.06 23.42 6.63
C ALA A 12 26.19 24.07 5.53
N LEU A 13 26.82 24.59 4.48
CA LEU A 13 26.12 25.15 3.30
C LEU A 13 25.48 24.08 2.42
N LEU A 14 26.14 22.92 2.25
CA LEU A 14 25.53 21.78 1.56
C LEU A 14 24.36 21.16 2.34
N ALA A 15 24.38 21.20 3.68
CA ALA A 15 23.26 20.75 4.52
C ALA A 15 22.04 21.68 4.49
N THR A 16 22.22 22.94 4.08
CA THR A 16 21.12 23.91 3.89
C THR A 16 20.59 23.91 2.45
N GLN A 17 21.35 23.41 1.48
CA GLN A 17 20.99 23.40 0.06
C GLN A 17 20.57 22.01 -0.45
N LEU A 18 20.95 20.93 0.25
CA LEU A 18 20.31 19.62 0.21
C LEU A 18 19.42 19.52 1.44
N GLY A 19 18.14 19.85 1.29
CA GLY A 19 17.15 19.91 2.36
C GLY A 19 17.17 18.70 3.30
N PHE A 20 17.83 18.86 4.44
CA PHE A 20 17.26 18.63 5.77
C PHE A 20 16.39 17.37 5.92
N LEU A 21 16.98 16.20 5.66
CA LEU A 21 16.51 14.91 6.16
C LEU A 21 17.01 14.73 7.59
N GLY A 22 16.28 15.31 8.55
CA GLY A 22 16.54 15.09 9.96
C GLY A 22 15.77 16.06 10.84
N GLN A 23 14.65 15.60 11.40
CA GLN A 23 13.71 16.32 12.27
C GLN A 23 12.59 17.10 11.57
N PHE A 24 12.01 16.54 10.51
CA PHE A 24 10.55 16.65 10.36
C PHE A 24 9.95 15.40 11.00
N GLN A 25 9.97 15.35 12.33
CA GLN A 25 8.89 14.62 12.98
C GLN A 25 7.64 15.37 12.55
N PRO A 26 6.64 14.74 11.91
CA PRO A 26 5.31 15.34 11.97
C PRO A 26 5.13 15.53 13.46
N THR A 27 4.85 16.76 13.88
CA THR A 27 4.33 16.96 15.21
C THR A 27 3.11 16.04 15.27
N ARG A 28 3.31 14.84 15.81
CA ARG A 28 2.51 14.38 16.93
C ARG A 28 2.60 15.55 17.90
N ARG A 29 1.81 16.59 17.61
CA ARG A 29 0.98 17.20 18.62
C ARG A 29 0.34 15.95 19.18
N SER A 30 0.95 15.45 20.25
CA SER A 30 0.23 14.65 21.19
C SER A 30 -0.97 15.55 21.44
N LEU A 31 -2.05 15.24 20.73
CA LEU A 31 -3.30 15.12 21.41
C LEU A 31 -2.89 14.27 22.60
N ARG A 32 -2.54 14.96 23.69
CA ARG A 32 -2.58 14.37 25.01
C ARG A 32 -3.84 13.53 24.93
N PRO A 33 -3.83 12.28 25.39
CA PRO A 33 -5.09 11.72 25.81
C PRO A 33 -5.58 12.76 26.82
N THR A 34 -6.46 13.69 26.40
CA THR A 34 -7.36 14.34 27.32
C THR A 34 -7.97 13.13 27.94
N ALA A 35 -7.50 12.87 29.17
CA ALA A 35 -7.79 11.68 29.89
C ALA A 35 -9.23 11.37 29.57
N ARG A 36 -9.49 10.21 28.96
CA ARG A 36 -10.76 9.55 29.21
C ARG A 36 -10.74 9.37 30.73
N ARG A 37 -11.10 10.42 31.48
CA ARG A 37 -12.03 10.26 32.57
C ARG A 37 -13.20 9.63 31.86
N SER A 38 -13.24 8.31 31.89
CA SER A 38 -14.48 7.60 32.07
C SER A 38 -15.22 8.40 33.14
N VAL A 39 -16.07 9.31 32.67
CA VAL A 39 -17.16 9.82 33.48
C VAL A 39 -18.23 8.74 33.33
N GLU A 40 -17.92 7.55 33.83
CA GLU A 40 -18.90 6.72 34.52
C GLU A 40 -19.09 7.41 35.88
N ALA A 41 -19.63 8.62 35.84
CA ALA A 41 -20.47 9.07 36.92
C ALA A 41 -21.80 8.43 36.60
N GLU A 42 -22.02 7.25 37.16
CA GLU A 42 -23.37 6.84 37.52
C GLU A 42 -23.92 8.00 38.36
N ALA A 43 -24.65 8.88 37.68
CA ALA A 43 -25.50 9.84 38.35
C ALA A 43 -26.67 9.00 38.87
N GLU A 44 -26.50 8.44 40.07
CA GLU A 44 -27.64 8.27 40.96
C GLU A 44 -28.32 9.64 41.01
N LEU A 45 -29.47 9.72 40.36
CA LEU A 45 -30.38 10.84 40.51
C LEU A 45 -30.91 10.74 41.93
N GLU A 46 -30.21 11.41 42.84
CA GLU A 46 -30.74 11.76 44.15
C GLU A 46 -31.93 12.70 43.87
N GLU A 47 -33.14 12.15 43.89
CA GLU A 47 -34.41 12.88 43.69
C GLU A 47 -34.72 13.90 44.81
N ALA A 48 -33.80 14.11 45.75
CA ALA A 48 -33.97 15.00 46.88
C ALA A 48 -33.13 16.28 46.71
N ASP A 49 -33.66 17.24 45.93
CA ASP A 49 -33.45 18.71 46.11
C ASP A 49 -33.91 19.54 44.89
N LEU A 50 -34.90 19.05 44.14
CA LEU A 50 -35.58 19.90 43.16
C LEU A 50 -36.64 20.81 43.80
N GLU A 51 -37.03 20.61 45.06
CA GLU A 51 -38.18 21.30 45.68
C GLU A 51 -37.89 22.73 46.17
N GLU A 52 -36.63 23.14 46.33
CA GLU A 52 -36.23 24.48 46.83
C GLU A 52 -35.50 25.36 45.78
N LEU A 53 -35.91 25.25 44.52
CA LEU A 53 -35.40 26.09 43.42
C LEU A 53 -36.52 26.93 42.81
N SER A 54 -36.25 28.21 42.55
CA SER A 54 -37.13 29.10 41.77
C SER A 54 -37.55 28.41 40.47
N ASP A 55 -38.81 28.56 40.05
CA ASP A 55 -39.32 27.96 38.81
C ASP A 55 -38.49 28.36 37.57
N ALA A 56 -37.85 29.53 37.60
CA ALA A 56 -36.92 29.97 36.57
C ALA A 56 -35.61 29.14 36.55
N ALA A 57 -35.12 28.70 37.71
CA ALA A 57 -33.94 27.83 37.82
C ALA A 57 -34.26 26.41 37.32
N ARG A 58 -35.43 25.86 37.67
CA ARG A 58 -35.88 24.55 37.16
C ARG A 58 -36.03 24.53 35.64
N ALA A 59 -36.66 25.56 35.06
CA ALA A 59 -36.81 25.69 33.61
C ALA A 59 -35.46 25.81 32.88
N ASN A 60 -34.46 26.45 33.49
CA ASN A 60 -33.11 26.53 32.92
C ASN A 60 -32.36 25.21 33.00
N VAL A 61 -32.48 24.48 34.11
CA VAL A 61 -31.90 23.13 34.27
C VAL A 61 -32.50 22.16 33.24
N GLU A 62 -33.80 22.21 33.02
CA GLU A 62 -34.47 21.35 32.04
C GLU A 62 -34.02 21.66 30.61
N LYS A 63 -33.94 22.94 30.23
CA LYS A 63 -33.38 23.38 28.94
C LYS A 63 -31.94 22.92 28.73
N LEU A 64 -31.05 23.17 29.70
CA LEU A 64 -29.66 22.71 29.62
C LEU A 64 -29.56 21.18 29.54
N SER A 65 -30.43 20.46 30.25
CA SER A 65 -30.49 18.99 30.17
C SER A 65 -30.90 18.50 28.79
N SER A 66 -31.85 19.17 28.13
CA SER A 66 -32.25 18.86 26.75
C SER A 66 -31.12 19.16 25.76
N GLU A 67 -30.45 20.32 25.86
CA GLU A 67 -29.32 20.68 25.00
C GLU A 67 -28.15 19.70 25.15
N ILE A 68 -27.86 19.24 26.37
CA ILE A 68 -26.83 18.23 26.63
C ILE A 68 -27.20 16.90 25.99
N LYS A 69 -28.47 16.48 26.04
CA LYS A 69 -28.95 15.25 25.37
C LYS A 69 -28.79 15.36 23.86
N ASP A 70 -29.26 16.45 23.25
CA ASP A 70 -29.14 16.70 21.82
C ASP A 70 -27.68 16.74 21.34
N LEU A 71 -26.79 17.37 22.11
CA LEU A 71 -25.36 17.42 21.79
C LEU A 71 -24.70 16.05 21.91
N LYS A 72 -25.08 15.23 22.91
CA LYS A 72 -24.60 13.85 23.05
C LYS A 72 -25.03 12.98 21.87
N GLU A 73 -26.29 13.09 21.44
CA GLU A 73 -26.79 12.36 20.27
C GLU A 73 -26.04 12.75 19.00
N LYS A 74 -25.84 14.06 18.75
CA LYS A 74 -25.03 14.55 17.61
C LYS A 74 -23.59 14.04 17.67
N ILE A 75 -22.98 13.97 18.85
CA ILE A 75 -21.63 13.44 19.01
C ILE A 75 -21.59 11.95 18.64
N GLU A 76 -22.53 11.16 19.12
CA GLU A 76 -22.59 9.72 18.80
C GLU A 76 -22.87 9.47 17.32
N GLU A 77 -23.75 10.26 16.70
CA GLU A 77 -24.00 10.22 15.25
C GLU A 77 -22.71 10.50 14.46
N LYS A 78 -21.98 11.57 14.81
CA LYS A 78 -20.71 11.93 14.15
C LYS A 78 -19.62 10.91 14.41
N ARG A 79 -19.56 10.32 15.61
CA ARG A 79 -18.61 9.23 15.94
C ARG A 79 -18.90 7.99 15.12
N GLY A 80 -20.17 7.61 14.98
CA GLY A 80 -20.60 6.51 14.12
C GLY A 80 -20.21 6.74 12.66
N ALA A 81 -20.50 7.93 12.12
CA ALA A 81 -20.12 8.30 10.76
C ALA A 81 -18.59 8.25 10.56
N HIS A 82 -17.82 8.79 11.52
CA HIS A 82 -16.36 8.78 11.45
C HIS A 82 -15.79 7.35 11.51
N SER A 83 -16.36 6.48 12.35
CA SER A 83 -15.95 5.08 12.42
C SER A 83 -16.20 4.34 11.10
N ARG A 84 -17.36 4.55 10.47
CA ARG A 84 -17.68 3.97 9.16
C ARG A 84 -16.72 4.47 8.08
N LEU A 85 -16.50 5.79 8.00
CA LEU A 85 -15.56 6.39 7.05
C LEU A 85 -14.15 5.85 7.22
N LYS A 86 -13.70 5.66 8.47
CA LYS A 86 -12.39 5.07 8.75
C LYS A 86 -12.30 3.64 8.19
N MET A 87 -13.33 2.82 8.39
CA MET A 87 -13.39 1.45 7.86
C MET A 87 -13.40 1.45 6.32
N GLU A 88 -14.15 2.36 5.70
CA GLU A 88 -14.18 2.50 4.23
C GLU A 88 -12.81 2.88 3.65
N ILE A 89 -12.09 3.79 4.30
CA ILE A 89 -10.73 4.17 3.89
C ILE A 89 -9.76 2.99 4.02
N ASP A 90 -9.85 2.22 5.10
CA ASP A 90 -8.98 1.06 5.30
C ASP A 90 -9.28 -0.04 4.27
N ASN A 91 -10.56 -0.29 3.96
CA ASN A 91 -10.98 -1.17 2.88
C ASN A 91 -10.51 -0.69 1.51
N PHE A 92 -10.64 0.61 1.22
CA PHE A 92 -10.16 1.22 -0.02
C PHE A 92 -8.65 1.02 -0.18
N ARG A 93 -7.85 1.30 0.85
CA ARG A 93 -6.40 1.08 0.83
C ARG A 93 -6.04 -0.37 0.54
N GLN A 94 -6.73 -1.32 1.17
CA GLN A 94 -6.48 -2.74 0.95
C GLN A 94 -6.86 -3.15 -0.48
N ARG A 95 -8.01 -2.68 -0.97
CA ARG A 95 -8.46 -2.93 -2.34
C ARG A 95 -7.49 -2.36 -3.37
N THR A 96 -7.08 -1.09 -3.21
CA THR A 96 -6.14 -0.42 -4.12
C THR A 96 -4.78 -1.13 -4.13
N LYS A 97 -4.27 -1.60 -2.98
CA LYS A 97 -3.02 -2.39 -2.95
C LYS A 97 -3.15 -3.67 -3.77
N SER A 98 -4.27 -4.39 -3.63
CA SER A 98 -4.53 -5.61 -4.40
C SER A 98 -4.67 -5.33 -5.90
N GLU A 99 -5.44 -4.29 -6.27
CA GLU A 99 -5.63 -3.87 -7.66
C GLU A 99 -4.31 -3.46 -8.30
N LEU A 100 -3.46 -2.71 -7.59
CA LEU A 100 -2.14 -2.29 -8.08
C LEU A 100 -1.20 -3.50 -8.28
N ALA A 101 -1.23 -4.47 -7.36
CA ALA A 101 -0.44 -5.69 -7.50
C ALA A 101 -0.90 -6.50 -8.72
N ALA A 102 -2.21 -6.66 -8.91
CA ALA A 102 -2.79 -7.32 -10.08
C ALA A 102 -2.48 -6.57 -11.39
N ALA A 103 -2.56 -5.23 -11.37
CA ALA A 103 -2.24 -4.39 -12.52
C ALA A 103 -0.77 -4.52 -12.94
N ARG A 104 0.17 -4.63 -11.98
CA ARG A 104 1.59 -4.88 -12.27
C ARG A 104 1.80 -6.21 -13.00
N GLY A 105 1.14 -7.28 -12.56
CA GLY A 105 1.20 -8.57 -13.24
C GLY A 105 0.65 -8.49 -14.67
N LYS A 106 -0.48 -7.79 -14.85
CA LYS A 106 -1.12 -7.62 -16.17
C LYS A 106 -0.33 -6.69 -17.12
N ALA A 107 0.43 -5.74 -16.60
CA ALA A 107 1.19 -4.80 -17.40
C ALA A 107 2.35 -5.45 -18.19
N ALA A 108 2.88 -6.59 -17.70
CA ALA A 108 3.94 -7.32 -18.39
C ALA A 108 3.42 -8.17 -19.57
N ILE A 109 2.13 -8.49 -19.61
CA ILE A 109 1.51 -9.35 -20.63
C ILE A 109 1.75 -8.82 -22.06
N PRO A 110 1.38 -7.58 -22.42
CA PRO A 110 1.55 -7.11 -23.81
C PRO A 110 3.00 -7.10 -24.25
N LEU A 111 3.92 -6.74 -23.35
CA LEU A 111 5.35 -6.73 -23.65
C LEU A 111 5.87 -8.14 -23.95
N VAL A 112 5.43 -9.14 -23.19
CA VAL A 112 5.87 -10.53 -23.43
C VAL A 112 5.19 -11.13 -24.66
N GLN A 113 3.95 -10.74 -24.98
CA GLN A 113 3.30 -11.12 -26.24
C GLN A 113 4.09 -10.65 -27.46
N GLU A 114 4.65 -9.43 -27.43
CA GLU A 114 5.50 -8.91 -28.51
C GLU A 114 6.87 -9.61 -28.58
N LEU A 115 7.39 -10.08 -27.44
CA LEU A 115 8.68 -10.80 -27.37
C LEU A 115 8.56 -12.30 -27.67
N LEU A 116 7.35 -12.87 -27.62
CA LEU A 116 7.11 -14.30 -27.85
C LEU A 116 7.62 -14.78 -29.22
N PRO A 117 7.33 -14.08 -30.34
CA PRO A 117 7.82 -14.48 -31.66
C PRO A 117 9.35 -14.57 -31.73
N ILE A 118 10.05 -13.67 -31.01
CA ILE A 118 11.52 -13.68 -30.95
C ILE A 118 12.00 -14.94 -30.21
N ALA A 119 11.35 -15.32 -29.11
CA ALA A 119 11.67 -16.55 -28.40
C ALA A 119 11.41 -17.80 -29.26
N ASP A 120 10.34 -17.79 -30.05
CA ASP A 120 10.03 -18.87 -31.00
C ASP A 120 11.10 -18.97 -32.11
N GLU A 121 11.57 -17.83 -32.63
CA GLU A 121 12.69 -17.76 -33.57
C GLU A 121 13.98 -18.33 -32.99
N PHE A 122 14.27 -18.09 -31.70
CA PHE A 122 15.39 -18.71 -31.01
C PHE A 122 15.27 -20.23 -30.93
N GLU A 123 14.09 -20.76 -30.60
CA GLU A 123 13.83 -22.20 -30.58
C GLU A 123 13.98 -22.82 -31.98
N TYR A 124 13.54 -22.12 -33.03
CA TYR A 124 13.72 -22.52 -34.41
C TYR A 124 15.19 -22.50 -34.84
N ALA A 125 15.93 -21.43 -34.50
CA ALA A 125 17.35 -21.32 -34.81
C ALA A 125 18.15 -22.43 -34.13
N LYS A 126 17.86 -22.74 -32.86
CA LYS A 126 18.49 -23.84 -32.12
C LYS A 126 18.29 -25.19 -32.80
N LYS A 127 17.10 -25.47 -33.35
CA LYS A 127 16.82 -26.73 -34.07
C LYS A 127 17.57 -26.86 -35.41
N ASN A 128 17.90 -25.74 -36.04
CA ASN A 128 18.51 -25.71 -37.38
C ASN A 128 20.02 -25.38 -37.37
N LEU A 129 20.60 -25.17 -36.19
CA LEU A 129 22.03 -24.93 -36.02
C LEU A 129 22.81 -26.25 -36.17
N ASN A 130 23.51 -26.39 -37.30
CA ASN A 130 24.50 -27.45 -37.49
C ASN A 130 25.85 -26.98 -36.97
N VAL A 131 26.28 -27.56 -35.84
CA VAL A 131 27.54 -27.22 -35.19
C VAL A 131 28.61 -28.22 -35.56
N GLU A 132 29.63 -27.78 -36.31
CA GLU A 132 30.68 -28.66 -36.83
C GLU A 132 31.99 -28.55 -36.04
N THR A 133 32.27 -27.38 -35.45
CA THR A 133 33.53 -27.11 -34.74
C THR A 133 33.30 -26.88 -33.24
N ASP A 134 34.25 -27.29 -32.39
CA ASP A 134 34.13 -27.09 -30.92
C ASP A 134 34.06 -25.61 -30.50
N GLY A 135 34.70 -24.70 -31.25
CA GLY A 135 34.55 -23.27 -31.04
C GLY A 135 33.12 -22.76 -31.30
N GLN A 136 32.42 -23.35 -32.26
CA GLN A 136 31.01 -23.02 -32.53
C GLN A 136 30.09 -23.57 -31.43
N LYS A 137 30.39 -24.76 -30.88
CA LYS A 137 29.65 -25.32 -29.72
C LYS A 137 29.72 -24.39 -28.53
N SER A 138 30.92 -23.90 -28.19
CA SER A 138 31.08 -22.96 -27.08
C SER A 138 30.24 -21.69 -27.25
N VAL A 139 30.08 -21.19 -28.48
CA VAL A 139 29.24 -20.02 -28.75
C VAL A 139 27.77 -20.38 -28.57
N VAL A 140 27.29 -21.49 -29.13
CA VAL A 140 25.91 -21.96 -28.97
C VAL A 140 25.56 -22.14 -27.48
N ASP A 141 26.42 -22.80 -26.70
CA ASP A 141 26.22 -23.01 -25.27
C ASP A 141 26.06 -21.68 -24.50
N THR A 142 26.83 -20.65 -24.88
CA THR A 142 26.68 -19.32 -24.25
C THR A 142 25.35 -18.65 -24.59
N PHE A 143 24.87 -18.80 -25.83
CA PHE A 143 23.56 -18.29 -26.24
C PHE A 143 22.42 -19.04 -25.55
N GLU A 144 22.54 -20.36 -25.39
CA GLU A 144 21.56 -21.15 -24.64
C GLU A 144 21.49 -20.71 -23.17
N ALA A 145 22.64 -20.50 -22.53
CA ALA A 145 22.67 -20.00 -21.15
C ALA A 145 22.06 -18.59 -21.00
N LEU A 146 22.15 -17.74 -22.02
CA LEU A 146 21.48 -16.42 -22.04
C LEU A 146 19.97 -16.56 -22.21
N PHE A 147 19.52 -17.45 -23.09
CA PHE A 147 18.10 -17.76 -23.29
C PHE A 147 17.46 -18.33 -22.01
N ASP A 148 18.15 -19.23 -21.31
CA ASP A 148 17.66 -19.77 -20.04
C ASP A 148 17.51 -18.70 -18.95
N LYS A 149 18.45 -17.73 -18.89
CA LYS A 149 18.35 -16.59 -17.97
C LYS A 149 17.18 -15.67 -18.31
N MET A 150 16.90 -15.49 -19.61
CA MET A 150 15.71 -14.75 -20.05
C MET A 150 14.43 -15.47 -19.59
N LEU A 151 14.33 -16.79 -19.80
CA LEU A 151 13.19 -17.58 -19.34
C LEU A 151 13.03 -17.55 -17.81
N GLN A 152 14.14 -17.61 -17.05
CA GLN A 152 14.10 -17.43 -15.59
C GLN A 152 13.56 -16.05 -15.19
N SER A 153 13.89 -15.00 -15.95
CA SER A 153 13.36 -13.65 -15.72
C SER A 153 11.86 -13.59 -15.96
N TRP A 154 11.35 -14.27 -16.99
CA TRP A 154 9.90 -14.39 -17.25
C TRP A 154 9.17 -15.15 -16.15
N LYS A 155 9.77 -16.23 -15.60
CA LYS A 155 9.22 -16.93 -14.43
C LYS A 155 9.06 -16.02 -13.22
N SER A 156 10.01 -15.12 -12.99
CA SER A 156 9.91 -14.13 -11.89
C SER A 156 8.75 -13.14 -12.06
N LEU A 157 8.30 -12.92 -13.30
CA LEU A 157 7.12 -12.12 -13.64
C LEU A 157 5.81 -12.94 -13.59
N GLY A 158 5.88 -14.23 -13.23
CA GLY A 158 4.74 -15.14 -13.19
C GLY A 158 4.38 -15.75 -14.55
N ILE A 159 5.30 -15.74 -15.51
CA ILE A 159 5.09 -16.28 -16.86
C ILE A 159 5.87 -17.58 -16.99
N GLU A 160 5.16 -18.67 -17.26
CA GLU A 160 5.75 -20.00 -17.43
C GLU A 160 5.36 -20.60 -18.77
N LYS A 161 6.26 -21.41 -19.34
CA LYS A 161 6.00 -22.16 -20.56
C LYS A 161 4.96 -23.25 -20.25
N MET A 162 3.86 -23.25 -21.01
CA MET A 162 2.86 -24.31 -20.94
C MET A 162 3.38 -25.56 -21.68
N VAL A 163 3.26 -26.72 -21.06
CA VAL A 163 3.66 -28.01 -21.69
C VAL A 163 2.41 -28.66 -22.26
N SER A 164 2.17 -28.52 -23.55
CA SER A 164 0.97 -29.06 -24.20
C SER A 164 1.13 -30.49 -24.74
N VAL A 165 2.38 -30.96 -24.93
CA VAL A 165 2.63 -32.29 -25.50
C VAL A 165 2.39 -33.38 -24.44
N GLY A 166 1.26 -34.09 -24.57
CA GLY A 166 0.89 -35.20 -23.69
C GLY A 166 -0.19 -34.87 -22.64
N GLU A 167 -0.65 -33.62 -22.56
CA GLU A 167 -1.75 -33.22 -21.69
C GLU A 167 -3.12 -33.36 -22.37
N VAL A 168 -4.18 -33.53 -21.56
CA VAL A 168 -5.56 -33.56 -22.07
C VAL A 168 -5.89 -32.20 -22.67
N PHE A 169 -6.38 -32.21 -23.91
CA PHE A 169 -6.73 -30.98 -24.62
C PHE A 169 -7.80 -30.18 -23.88
N ASN A 170 -7.50 -28.91 -23.57
CA ASN A 170 -8.45 -27.97 -22.97
C ASN A 170 -8.68 -26.78 -23.93
N PRO A 171 -9.88 -26.57 -24.48
CA PRO A 171 -10.19 -25.48 -25.40
C PRO A 171 -9.92 -24.06 -24.86
N GLU A 172 -9.88 -23.87 -23.54
CA GLU A 172 -9.57 -22.56 -22.93
C GLU A 172 -8.06 -22.26 -22.90
N LEU A 173 -7.21 -23.29 -22.97
CA LEU A 173 -5.76 -23.18 -22.81
C LEU A 173 -4.97 -23.57 -24.06
N HIS A 174 -5.54 -24.44 -24.90
CA HIS A 174 -4.91 -24.99 -26.09
C HIS A 174 -5.64 -24.51 -27.35
N GLU A 175 -4.91 -23.88 -28.26
CA GLU A 175 -5.36 -23.61 -29.62
C GLU A 175 -5.03 -24.83 -30.51
N ALA A 176 -6.00 -25.32 -31.27
CA ALA A 176 -5.91 -26.53 -32.10
C ALA A 176 -5.67 -26.22 -33.58
#